data_AF-A0A8T2J3V2-F1
#
_entry.id   AF-A0A8T2J3V2-F1
#
_cell.length_a   1.000
_cell.length_b   1.000
_cell.length_c   1.000
_cell.angle_alpha   90.00
_cell.angle_beta   90.00
_cell.angle_gamma   90.00
#
_symmetry.space_group_name_H-M   'P 1'
#
loop_
_entity.id
_entity.type
_entity.pdbx_description
1 polymer ?
#
loop_
_entity_poly.entity_id
_entity_poly.type
_entity_poly.pdbx_seq_one_letter_code
_entity_poly.pdbx_strand_id
1 'polypeptide(L)'
;MVRFASHVLRTLHGVFAVYKPPGVHWKLVRDTVETNLLKVKGPAYRHLRVGAGHRLDTGSSGVFVLGICNGNKLLTEMYNGHLTRDYTVRGTFGKATDNFLEFGKVIEKTTYDHITRDKLERILAVIQGSGQKALILHSHVDLKCQEAYELAVKGELRPMDKSPPIILGIRCLEFSPPDFTLEIQCMHETQQYLRKMIHEIGLELRSTAVCTQVRRTRDGPFTVDQALLRNQWNLKHICKAVTDCRALTKDLIKDKPFTRQVNLDTKELSREPNSVSEVEELRA
;
A
#
# COMPACT_ATOMS: atom_id res chain seq x y z
N MET A 1 30.60 7.42 -29.90
CA MET A 1 29.80 6.26 -29.42
C MET A 1 29.99 5.96 -27.93
N VAL A 2 31.21 6.01 -27.37
CA VAL A 2 31.51 5.68 -25.95
C VAL A 2 30.85 6.64 -24.94
N ARG A 3 30.78 7.95 -25.23
CA ARG A 3 30.14 8.96 -24.35
C ARG A 3 28.61 8.84 -24.24
N PHE A 4 27.94 8.33 -25.30
CA PHE A 4 26.49 8.14 -25.28
C PHE A 4 26.12 6.92 -24.43
N ALA A 5 26.90 5.85 -24.52
CA ALA A 5 26.73 4.67 -23.67
C ALA A 5 26.95 4.98 -22.19
N SER A 6 27.97 5.77 -21.81
CA SER A 6 28.23 6.11 -20.41
C SER A 6 27.16 7.00 -19.78
N HIS A 7 26.56 7.91 -20.54
CA HIS A 7 25.47 8.76 -20.07
C HIS A 7 24.17 7.96 -19.90
N VAL A 8 23.83 7.10 -20.87
CA VAL A 8 22.65 6.23 -20.81
C VAL A 8 22.71 5.25 -19.63
N LEU A 9 23.90 4.71 -19.34
CA LEU A 9 24.10 3.86 -18.16
C LEU A 9 23.85 4.62 -16.88
N ARG A 10 24.41 5.82 -16.72
CA ARG A 10 24.14 6.66 -15.55
C ARG A 10 22.66 6.98 -15.41
N THR A 11 21.90 7.16 -16.49
CA THR A 11 20.45 7.43 -16.42
C THR A 11 19.61 6.20 -16.07
N LEU A 12 20.13 4.97 -16.21
CA LEU A 12 19.38 3.76 -15.89
C LEU A 12 19.34 3.42 -14.42
N HIS A 13 20.24 3.97 -13.60
CA HIS A 13 20.20 3.74 -12.15
C HIS A 13 19.07 4.58 -11.54
N GLY A 14 18.04 3.91 -11.04
CA GLY A 14 16.92 4.54 -10.34
C GLY A 14 15.68 3.67 -10.32
N VAL A 15 14.55 4.28 -9.97
CA VAL A 15 13.24 3.64 -9.86
C VAL A 15 12.28 4.24 -10.88
N PHE A 16 11.33 3.44 -11.32
CA PHE A 16 10.29 3.84 -12.25
C PHE A 16 9.04 2.97 -12.05
N ALA A 17 7.90 3.46 -12.52
CA ALA A 17 6.64 2.71 -12.46
C ALA A 17 6.31 2.06 -13.80
N VAL A 18 5.76 0.85 -13.73
CA VAL A 18 5.09 0.17 -14.85
C VAL A 18 3.65 -0.13 -14.48
N TYR A 19 2.78 -0.22 -15.47
CA TYR A 19 1.41 -0.68 -15.26
C TYR A 19 1.35 -2.21 -15.36
N LYS A 20 0.98 -2.88 -14.26
CA LYS A 20 0.74 -4.32 -14.23
C LYS A 20 -0.73 -4.59 -14.57
N PRO A 21 -1.04 -5.33 -15.65
CA PRO A 21 -2.41 -5.76 -15.93
C PRO A 21 -2.90 -6.84 -14.96
N PRO A 22 -4.22 -7.01 -14.79
CA PRO A 22 -4.78 -8.12 -14.03
C PRO A 22 -4.48 -9.46 -14.72
N GLY A 23 -4.43 -10.55 -13.96
CA GLY A 23 -4.16 -11.90 -14.47
C GLY A 23 -2.68 -12.23 -14.71
N VAL A 24 -1.77 -11.25 -14.61
CA VAL A 24 -0.33 -11.46 -14.80
C VAL A 24 0.38 -11.52 -13.44
N HIS A 25 1.26 -12.49 -13.21
CA HIS A 25 2.07 -12.53 -11.98
C HIS A 25 3.16 -11.45 -12.01
N TRP A 26 3.40 -10.74 -10.90
CA TRP A 26 4.37 -9.63 -10.83
C TRP A 26 5.78 -10.02 -11.30
N LYS A 27 6.19 -11.26 -11.02
CA LYS A 27 7.50 -11.81 -11.45
C LYS A 27 7.64 -11.79 -12.97
N LEU A 28 6.57 -12.16 -13.70
CA LEU A 28 6.59 -12.15 -15.16
C LEU A 28 6.75 -10.73 -15.72
N VAL A 29 6.13 -9.73 -15.08
CA VAL A 29 6.31 -8.32 -15.46
C VAL A 29 7.77 -7.89 -15.29
N ARG A 30 8.35 -8.15 -14.11
CA ARG A 30 9.76 -7.86 -13.83
C ARG A 30 10.68 -8.55 -14.84
N ASP A 31 10.48 -9.84 -15.07
CA ASP A 31 11.34 -10.66 -15.94
C ASP A 31 11.24 -10.22 -17.41
N THR A 32 10.05 -9.81 -17.85
CA THR A 32 9.85 -9.26 -19.20
C THR A 32 10.60 -7.95 -19.37
N VAL A 33 10.52 -7.05 -18.38
CA VAL A 33 11.22 -5.77 -18.38
C VAL A 33 12.74 -6.00 -18.37
N GLU A 34 13.23 -6.87 -17.50
CA GLU A 34 14.66 -7.24 -17.43
C GLU A 34 15.14 -7.83 -18.77
N THR A 35 14.41 -8.78 -19.33
CA THR A 35 14.74 -9.38 -20.63
C THR A 35 14.77 -8.33 -21.75
N ASN A 36 13.82 -7.41 -21.78
CA ASN A 36 13.79 -6.34 -22.79
C ASN A 36 14.95 -5.35 -22.65
N LEU A 37 15.42 -5.10 -21.43
CA LEU A 37 16.62 -4.30 -21.18
C LEU A 37 17.90 -5.04 -21.61
N LEU A 38 17.99 -6.35 -21.34
CA LEU A 38 19.12 -7.19 -21.71
C LEU A 38 19.25 -7.45 -23.22
N LYS A 39 18.16 -7.36 -23.98
CA LYS A 39 18.18 -7.45 -25.46
C LYS A 39 19.02 -6.34 -26.12
N VAL A 40 19.26 -5.23 -25.43
CA VAL A 40 20.08 -4.15 -25.96
C VAL A 40 21.55 -4.56 -25.94
N LYS A 41 22.16 -4.66 -27.12
CA LYS A 41 23.56 -5.09 -27.27
C LYS A 41 24.50 -4.03 -26.70
N GLY A 42 25.31 -4.40 -25.70
CA GLY A 42 26.43 -3.62 -25.20
C GLY A 42 27.02 -4.19 -23.91
N PRO A 43 28.35 -4.12 -23.70
CA PRO A 43 29.01 -4.74 -22.54
C PRO A 43 28.50 -4.23 -21.20
N ALA A 44 28.01 -2.99 -21.16
CA ALA A 44 27.52 -2.37 -19.93
C ALA A 44 26.07 -2.72 -19.55
N TYR A 45 25.31 -3.35 -20.45
CA TYR A 45 23.94 -3.80 -20.18
C TYR A 45 23.88 -5.27 -19.73
N ARG A 46 25.01 -6.00 -19.75
CA ARG A 46 25.09 -7.44 -19.40
C ARG A 46 24.79 -7.75 -17.93
N HIS A 47 24.85 -6.77 -17.03
CA HIS A 47 24.71 -6.96 -15.59
C HIS A 47 23.65 -6.04 -14.96
N LEU A 48 22.61 -5.69 -15.73
CA LEU A 48 21.47 -4.98 -15.17
C LEU A 48 20.70 -5.90 -14.23
N ARG A 49 20.38 -5.40 -13.03
CA ARG A 49 19.54 -6.10 -12.05
C ARG A 49 18.26 -5.33 -11.85
N VAL A 50 17.12 -5.95 -12.11
CA VAL A 50 15.81 -5.35 -11.88
C VAL A 50 15.21 -5.86 -10.57
N GLY A 51 15.00 -4.97 -9.62
CA GLY A 51 14.29 -5.23 -8.37
C GLY A 51 12.81 -4.89 -8.48
N ALA A 52 12.02 -5.49 -7.60
CA ALA A 52 10.59 -5.22 -7.47
C ALA A 52 10.32 -4.55 -6.12
N GLY A 53 9.52 -3.48 -6.13
CA GLY A 53 9.00 -2.85 -4.92
C GLY A 53 7.83 -3.63 -4.31
N HIS A 54 6.83 -2.90 -3.82
CA HIS A 54 5.61 -3.50 -3.29
C HIS A 54 4.90 -4.35 -4.36
N ARG A 55 4.74 -5.64 -4.05
CA ARG A 55 4.22 -6.65 -4.96
C ARG A 55 2.70 -6.52 -5.07
N LEU A 56 2.21 -6.72 -6.28
CA LEU A 56 0.79 -6.94 -6.56
C LEU A 56 0.56 -8.42 -6.84
N ASP A 57 -0.50 -8.98 -6.27
CA ASP A 57 -0.92 -10.35 -6.59
C ASP A 57 -1.41 -10.46 -8.04
N THR A 58 -1.63 -11.68 -8.50
CA THR A 58 -2.00 -11.95 -9.89
C THR A 58 -3.32 -11.29 -10.28
N GLY A 59 -4.32 -11.30 -9.38
CA GLY A 59 -5.65 -10.75 -9.63
C GLY A 59 -5.73 -9.22 -9.62
N SER A 60 -4.80 -8.53 -8.96
CA SER A 60 -4.81 -7.06 -8.90
C SER A 60 -4.08 -6.43 -10.08
N SER A 61 -4.43 -5.19 -10.38
CA SER A 61 -3.81 -4.40 -11.44
C SER A 61 -3.28 -3.07 -10.91
N GLY A 62 -2.54 -2.32 -11.74
CA GLY A 62 -2.17 -0.94 -11.42
C GLY A 62 -0.68 -0.67 -11.40
N VAL A 63 -0.31 0.39 -10.69
CA VAL A 63 1.08 0.85 -10.56
C VAL A 63 1.93 -0.24 -9.95
N PHE A 64 3.07 -0.55 -10.56
CA PHE A 64 4.08 -1.48 -10.03
C PHE A 64 5.46 -0.86 -10.17
N VAL A 65 6.09 -0.56 -9.03
CA VAL A 65 7.37 0.14 -9.00
C VAL A 65 8.51 -0.87 -9.14
N LEU A 66 9.41 -0.59 -10.07
CA LEU A 66 10.61 -1.38 -10.35
C LEU A 66 11.86 -0.53 -10.11
N GLY A 67 12.91 -1.18 -9.65
CA GLY A 67 14.22 -0.59 -9.42
C GLY A 67 15.24 -1.17 -10.39
N ILE A 68 16.16 -0.35 -10.86
CA ILE A 68 17.27 -0.79 -11.71
C ILE A 68 18.58 -0.47 -11.00
N CYS A 69 19.41 -1.49 -10.82
CA CYS A 69 20.74 -1.39 -10.22
C CYS A 69 20.71 -0.68 -8.85
N ASN A 70 21.14 0.59 -8.78
CA ASN A 70 21.16 1.34 -7.51
C ASN A 70 19.75 1.73 -7.05
N GLY A 71 18.77 1.75 -7.96
CA GLY A 71 17.36 1.95 -7.62
C GLY A 71 16.80 0.86 -6.69
N ASN A 72 17.43 -0.31 -6.63
CA ASN A 72 17.01 -1.35 -5.69
C ASN A 72 17.23 -0.95 -4.24
N LYS A 73 18.22 -0.09 -3.95
CA LYS A 73 18.40 0.49 -2.62
C LYS A 73 17.28 1.49 -2.29
N LEU A 74 16.92 2.33 -3.26
CA LEU A 74 15.79 3.26 -3.13
C LEU A 74 14.46 2.52 -2.92
N LEU A 75 14.25 1.36 -3.56
CA LEU A 75 13.07 0.53 -3.28
C LEU A 75 13.00 0.08 -1.82
N THR A 76 14.14 -0.30 -1.23
CA THR A 76 14.21 -0.67 0.19
C THR A 76 13.94 0.53 1.08
N GLU A 77 14.49 1.70 0.76
CA GLU A 77 14.20 2.95 1.49
C GLU A 77 12.71 3.32 1.42
N MET A 78 12.07 3.19 0.24
CA MET A 78 10.63 3.42 0.09
C MET A 78 9.78 2.43 0.89
N TYR A 79 10.21 1.17 0.99
CA TYR A 79 9.53 0.16 1.79
C TYR A 79 9.58 0.52 3.28
N ASN A 80 10.77 0.90 3.76
CA ASN A 80 11.01 1.31 5.14
C ASN A 80 10.39 2.68 5.46
N GLY A 81 10.17 3.53 4.47
CA GLY A 81 9.49 4.83 4.61
C GLY A 81 7.99 4.73 4.83
N HIS A 82 7.41 3.51 4.78
CA HIS A 82 5.99 3.24 5.03
C HIS A 82 5.05 4.15 4.25
N LEU A 83 5.36 4.30 2.96
CA LEU A 83 4.62 5.19 2.07
C LEU A 83 3.17 4.76 1.90
N THR A 84 2.30 5.74 1.70
CA THR A 84 0.89 5.50 1.41
C THR A 84 0.70 4.91 0.03
N ARG A 85 -0.32 4.07 -0.09
CA ARG A 85 -0.73 3.44 -1.34
C ARG A 85 -2.21 3.69 -1.53
N ASP A 86 -2.59 4.00 -2.77
CA ASP A 86 -3.98 4.28 -3.11
C ASP A 86 -4.51 3.20 -4.04
N TYR A 87 -5.73 2.77 -3.78
CA TYR A 87 -6.42 1.74 -4.53
C TYR A 87 -7.81 2.21 -4.92
N THR A 88 -8.19 1.84 -6.13
CA THR A 88 -9.59 1.76 -6.54
C THR A 88 -10.02 0.30 -6.42
N VAL A 89 -11.02 0.04 -5.57
CA VAL A 89 -11.54 -1.30 -5.31
C VAL A 89 -13.01 -1.35 -5.70
N ARG A 90 -13.37 -2.31 -6.55
CA ARG A 90 -14.74 -2.53 -7.00
C ARG A 90 -15.32 -3.74 -6.29
N GLY A 91 -16.54 -3.58 -5.78
CA GLY A 91 -17.30 -4.61 -5.12
C GLY A 91 -18.69 -4.76 -5.73
N THR A 92 -19.28 -5.93 -5.52
CA THR A 92 -20.65 -6.25 -5.93
C THR A 92 -21.39 -6.84 -4.74
N PHE A 93 -22.54 -6.28 -4.39
CA PHE A 93 -23.43 -6.75 -3.33
C PHE A 93 -24.23 -8.00 -3.74
N GLY A 94 -24.79 -8.70 -2.75
CA GLY A 94 -25.68 -9.84 -2.92
C GLY A 94 -24.99 -11.17 -3.24
N LYS A 95 -23.66 -11.21 -3.20
CA LYS A 95 -22.86 -12.42 -3.49
C LYS A 95 -21.65 -12.49 -2.56
N ALA A 96 -21.41 -13.65 -1.95
CA ALA A 96 -20.15 -13.98 -1.28
C ALA A 96 -19.50 -15.22 -1.90
N THR A 97 -18.17 -15.27 -1.85
CA THR A 97 -17.36 -16.39 -2.31
C THR A 97 -16.40 -16.86 -1.22
N ASP A 98 -15.98 -18.12 -1.31
CA ASP A 98 -15.06 -18.78 -0.36
C ASP A 98 -13.70 -18.08 -0.19
N ASN A 99 -13.17 -17.51 -1.27
CA ASN A 99 -11.85 -16.89 -1.33
C ASN A 99 -11.90 -15.36 -1.45
N PHE A 100 -13.09 -14.75 -1.32
CA PHE A 100 -13.36 -13.32 -1.50
C PHE A 100 -13.04 -12.78 -2.91
N LEU A 101 -12.83 -13.67 -3.88
CA LEU A 101 -12.66 -13.34 -5.30
C LEU A 101 -13.96 -13.58 -6.06
N GLU A 102 -14.23 -12.75 -7.05
CA GLU A 102 -15.41 -12.88 -7.93
C GLU A 102 -15.57 -14.27 -8.58
N PHE A 103 -14.45 -14.87 -9.00
CA PHE A 103 -14.39 -16.18 -9.65
C PHE A 103 -14.32 -17.37 -8.66
N GLY A 104 -14.39 -17.11 -7.35
CA GLY A 104 -14.45 -18.15 -6.33
C GLY A 104 -15.76 -18.92 -6.33
N LYS A 105 -15.82 -19.98 -5.52
CA LYS A 105 -17.06 -20.75 -5.34
C LYS A 105 -18.04 -19.87 -4.56
N VAL A 106 -19.25 -19.70 -5.09
CA VAL A 106 -20.31 -18.95 -4.42
C VAL A 106 -20.75 -19.71 -3.17
N ILE A 107 -20.63 -19.07 -2.02
CA ILE A 107 -21.04 -19.64 -0.73
C ILE A 107 -22.41 -19.13 -0.29
N GLU A 108 -22.75 -17.90 -0.68
CA GLU A 108 -23.98 -17.24 -0.21
C GLU A 108 -24.46 -16.21 -1.23
N LYS A 109 -25.78 -16.07 -1.34
CA LYS A 109 -26.45 -15.00 -2.07
C LYS A 109 -27.46 -14.33 -1.15
N THR A 110 -27.48 -13.01 -1.18
CA THR A 110 -28.35 -12.20 -0.31
C THR A 110 -29.01 -11.09 -1.12
N THR A 111 -30.08 -10.50 -0.57
CA THR A 111 -30.70 -9.31 -1.14
C THR A 111 -29.87 -8.06 -0.82
N TYR A 112 -29.97 -7.05 -1.68
CA TYR A 112 -29.23 -5.80 -1.56
C TYR A 112 -30.09 -4.54 -1.76
N ASP A 113 -31.40 -4.69 -1.99
CA ASP A 113 -32.32 -3.58 -2.28
C ASP A 113 -32.42 -2.57 -1.14
N HIS A 114 -32.14 -2.99 0.10
CA HIS A 114 -32.15 -2.13 1.28
C HIS A 114 -30.87 -1.30 1.44
N ILE A 115 -29.85 -1.51 0.62
CA ILE A 115 -28.56 -0.82 0.71
C ILE A 115 -28.65 0.53 0.00
N THR A 116 -28.46 1.61 0.77
CA THR A 116 -28.41 2.97 0.24
C THR A 116 -26.99 3.53 0.36
N ARG A 117 -26.68 4.56 -0.44
CA ARG A 117 -25.39 5.26 -0.38
C ARG A 117 -25.09 5.77 1.04
N ASP A 118 -26.08 6.35 1.72
CA ASP A 118 -25.91 6.87 3.08
C ASP A 118 -25.53 5.78 4.09
N LYS A 119 -26.07 4.57 3.95
CA LYS A 119 -25.72 3.44 4.82
C LYS A 119 -24.27 3.01 4.59
N LEU A 120 -23.86 2.94 3.32
CA LEU A 120 -22.47 2.64 2.97
C LEU A 120 -21.53 3.71 3.54
N GLU A 121 -21.81 5.00 3.31
CA GLU A 121 -20.97 6.11 3.78
C GLU A 121 -20.80 6.12 5.30
N ARG A 122 -21.83 5.78 6.08
CA ARG A 122 -21.71 5.64 7.55
C ARG A 122 -20.71 4.56 7.95
N ILE A 123 -20.72 3.41 7.28
CA ILE A 123 -19.77 2.32 7.56
C ILE A 123 -18.35 2.74 7.14
N LEU A 124 -18.21 3.39 5.98
CA LEU A 124 -16.92 3.90 5.52
C LEU A 124 -16.32 4.91 6.52
N ALA A 125 -17.15 5.78 7.10
CA ALA A 125 -16.71 6.73 8.14
C ALA A 125 -16.20 6.03 9.41
N VAL A 126 -16.86 4.93 9.84
CA VAL A 126 -16.40 4.11 10.99
C VAL A 126 -15.06 3.44 10.69
N ILE A 127 -14.90 2.88 9.48
CA ILE A 127 -13.63 2.27 9.05
C ILE A 127 -12.52 3.32 9.04
N GLN A 128 -12.78 4.51 8.48
CA GLN A 128 -11.82 5.61 8.44
C GLN A 128 -11.39 6.05 9.85
N GLY A 129 -12.36 6.26 10.76
CA GLY A 129 -12.06 6.64 12.14
C GLY A 129 -11.25 5.57 12.88
N SER A 130 -11.56 4.29 12.64
CA SER A 130 -10.82 3.17 13.22
C SER A 130 -9.37 3.11 12.73
N GLY A 131 -9.15 3.37 11.43
CA GLY A 131 -7.81 3.42 10.85
C GLY A 131 -6.98 4.61 11.34
N GLN A 132 -7.58 5.79 11.52
CA GLN A 132 -6.90 6.94 12.14
C GLN A 132 -6.47 6.64 13.58
N LYS A 133 -7.33 6.01 14.37
CA LYS A 133 -6.98 5.56 15.73
C LYS A 133 -5.85 4.53 15.70
N ALA A 134 -5.89 3.57 14.78
CA ALA A 134 -4.83 2.58 14.62
C ALA A 134 -3.48 3.22 14.24
N LEU A 135 -3.47 4.22 13.34
CA LEU A 135 -2.27 4.95 12.97
C LEU A 135 -1.61 5.60 14.20
N ILE A 136 -2.40 6.30 15.01
CA ILE A 136 -1.93 6.95 16.24
C ILE A 136 -1.32 5.91 17.18
N LEU A 137 -2.07 4.83 17.47
CA LEU A 137 -1.61 3.76 18.37
C LEU A 137 -0.30 3.11 17.89
N HIS A 138 -0.19 2.82 16.60
CA HIS A 138 0.98 2.13 16.05
C HIS A 138 2.16 3.05 15.74
N SER A 139 1.97 4.36 15.78
CA SER A 139 3.03 5.35 15.64
C SER A 139 3.80 5.61 16.95
N HIS A 140 3.28 5.17 18.12
CA HIS A 140 3.86 5.42 19.45
C HIS A 140 4.18 6.90 19.73
N VAL A 141 3.54 7.83 19.02
CA VAL A 141 3.75 9.26 19.22
C VAL A 141 2.85 9.72 20.36
N ASP A 142 3.43 10.41 21.34
CA ASP A 142 2.64 11.05 22.39
C ASP A 142 1.86 12.23 21.78
N LEU A 143 0.54 12.05 21.64
CA LEU A 143 -0.37 13.07 21.11
C LEU A 143 -0.34 14.39 21.90
N LYS A 144 0.18 14.38 23.14
CA LYS A 144 0.32 15.60 23.95
C LYS A 144 1.50 16.47 23.51
N CYS A 145 2.37 15.98 22.63
CA CYS A 145 3.50 16.74 22.11
C CYS A 145 3.10 17.56 20.88
N GLN A 146 3.56 18.80 20.81
CA GLN A 146 3.37 19.69 19.66
C GLN A 146 3.90 19.07 18.36
N GLU A 147 5.01 18.34 18.43
CA GLU A 147 5.61 17.64 17.29
C GLU A 147 4.69 16.54 16.72
N ALA A 148 3.94 15.85 17.57
CA ALA A 148 2.95 14.85 17.16
C ALA A 148 1.83 15.48 16.35
N TYR A 149 1.36 16.64 16.81
CA TYR A 149 0.34 17.42 16.13
C TYR A 149 0.85 17.93 14.78
N GLU A 150 2.08 18.44 14.72
CA GLU A 150 2.70 18.88 13.46
C GLU A 150 2.83 17.73 12.45
N LEU A 151 3.27 16.56 12.87
CA LEU A 151 3.37 15.37 12.01
C LEU A 151 1.99 14.90 11.52
N ALA A 152 0.98 14.95 12.37
CA ALA A 152 -0.40 14.60 11.99
C ALA A 152 -0.98 15.59 10.98
N VAL A 153 -0.76 16.90 11.18
CA VAL A 153 -1.23 17.96 10.26
C VAL A 153 -0.52 17.87 8.91
N LYS A 154 0.78 17.53 8.88
CA LYS A 154 1.54 17.30 7.65
C LYS A 154 1.22 15.97 6.96
N GLY A 155 0.50 15.05 7.63
CA GLY A 155 0.28 13.70 7.13
C GLY A 155 1.57 12.86 7.08
N GLU A 156 2.57 13.23 7.87
CA GLU A 156 3.88 12.58 7.98
C GLU A 156 3.91 11.49 9.04
N LEU A 157 2.82 11.28 9.77
CA LEU A 157 2.71 10.19 10.73
C LEU A 157 2.90 8.85 10.01
N ARG A 158 3.83 8.03 10.50
CA ARG A 158 4.14 6.69 9.98
C ARG A 158 3.99 5.65 11.09
N PRO A 159 3.39 4.49 10.79
CA PRO A 159 3.34 3.40 11.75
C PRO A 159 4.70 2.69 11.83
N MET A 160 4.92 1.92 12.88
CA MET A 160 6.11 1.06 13.01
C MET A 160 6.06 -0.15 12.06
N ASP A 161 7.23 -0.76 11.79
CA ASP A 161 7.42 -1.90 10.86
C ASP A 161 6.46 -3.08 11.03
N LYS A 162 5.90 -3.30 12.23
CA LYS A 162 5.01 -4.42 12.55
C LYS A 162 3.53 -4.04 12.69
N SER A 163 3.12 -2.90 12.14
CA SER A 163 1.73 -2.47 12.25
C SER A 163 0.79 -3.31 11.37
N PRO A 164 -0.48 -3.50 11.78
CA PRO A 164 -1.49 -4.08 10.91
C PRO A 164 -1.79 -3.15 9.72
N PRO A 165 -2.52 -3.64 8.70
CA PRO A 165 -3.04 -2.78 7.65
C PRO A 165 -3.84 -1.60 8.23
N ILE A 166 -3.51 -0.39 7.79
CA ILE A 166 -4.15 0.85 8.26
C ILE A 166 -4.83 1.54 7.08
N ILE A 167 -6.12 1.82 7.20
CA ILE A 167 -6.89 2.60 6.24
C ILE A 167 -6.90 4.07 6.70
N LEU A 168 -6.29 4.95 5.93
CA LEU A 168 -6.18 6.38 6.26
C LEU A 168 -7.38 7.17 5.76
N GLY A 169 -7.85 6.82 4.57
CA GLY A 169 -8.97 7.46 3.91
C GLY A 169 -9.72 6.45 3.07
N ILE A 170 -11.04 6.54 3.08
CA ILE A 170 -11.89 5.68 2.27
C ILE A 170 -13.13 6.46 1.83
N ARG A 171 -13.44 6.43 0.54
CA ARG A 171 -14.61 7.11 -0.02
C ARG A 171 -15.25 6.31 -1.14
N CYS A 172 -16.57 6.48 -1.30
CA CYS A 172 -17.30 5.91 -2.40
C CYS A 172 -17.18 6.81 -3.64
N LEU A 173 -16.60 6.29 -4.72
CA LEU A 173 -16.53 6.98 -6.02
C LEU A 173 -17.83 6.81 -6.79
N GLU A 174 -18.30 5.58 -6.89
CA GLU A 174 -19.46 5.19 -7.70
C GLU A 174 -20.33 4.25 -6.89
N PHE A 175 -21.64 4.48 -6.96
CA PHE A 175 -22.64 3.66 -6.27
C PHE A 175 -23.79 3.40 -7.23
N SER A 176 -23.80 2.22 -7.83
CA SER A 176 -24.83 1.76 -8.76
C SER A 176 -25.15 0.30 -8.43
N PRO A 177 -25.92 0.05 -7.35
CA PRO A 177 -26.20 -1.30 -6.86
C PRO A 177 -26.64 -2.26 -7.98
N PRO A 178 -26.15 -3.51 -7.98
CA PRO A 178 -25.36 -4.13 -6.93
C PRO A 178 -23.87 -3.70 -6.90
N ASP A 179 -23.40 -2.94 -7.89
CA ASP A 179 -21.99 -2.57 -8.01
C ASP A 179 -21.66 -1.26 -7.29
N PHE A 180 -20.45 -1.19 -6.74
CA PHE A 180 -19.91 0.02 -6.15
C PHE A 180 -18.38 0.07 -6.28
N THR A 181 -17.84 1.27 -6.25
CA THR A 181 -16.41 1.52 -6.35
C THR A 181 -15.95 2.39 -5.19
N LEU A 182 -14.92 1.94 -4.49
CA LEU A 182 -14.27 2.65 -3.39
C LEU A 182 -12.88 3.13 -3.80
N GLU A 183 -12.52 4.32 -3.36
CA GLU A 183 -11.14 4.77 -3.30
C GLU A 183 -10.64 4.62 -1.87
N ILE A 184 -9.49 3.97 -1.72
CA ILE A 184 -8.90 3.61 -0.43
C ILE A 184 -7.45 4.07 -0.41
N GLN A 185 -7.11 4.89 0.56
CA GLN A 185 -5.74 5.23 0.90
C GLN A 185 -5.32 4.43 2.13
N CYS A 186 -4.23 3.68 2.03
CA CYS A 186 -3.81 2.77 3.08
C CYS A 186 -2.29 2.61 3.19
N MET A 187 -1.89 1.98 4.30
CA MET A 187 -0.53 1.60 4.63
C MET A 187 -0.52 0.14 5.09
N HIS A 188 0.61 -0.53 4.86
CA HIS A 188 0.88 -1.94 5.25
C HIS A 188 -0.15 -2.97 4.78
N GLU A 189 -1.02 -2.60 3.84
CA GLU A 189 -2.08 -3.46 3.33
C GLU A 189 -1.56 -4.59 2.45
N THR A 190 -2.42 -5.61 2.31
CA THR A 190 -2.31 -6.63 1.26
C THR A 190 -3.56 -6.58 0.38
N GLN A 191 -3.45 -7.07 -0.85
CA GLN A 191 -4.61 -7.08 -1.76
C GLN A 191 -5.71 -8.02 -1.26
N GLN A 192 -5.33 -9.10 -0.56
CA GLN A 192 -6.30 -9.99 0.07
C GLN A 192 -7.04 -9.32 1.23
N TYR A 193 -6.36 -8.46 2.01
CA TYR A 193 -7.00 -7.68 3.06
C TYR A 193 -8.07 -6.75 2.48
N LEU A 194 -7.76 -6.03 1.38
CA LEU A 194 -8.75 -5.18 0.71
C LEU A 194 -9.99 -5.97 0.24
N ARG A 195 -9.80 -7.19 -0.28
CA ARG A 195 -10.92 -8.07 -0.68
C ARG A 195 -11.77 -8.50 0.51
N LYS A 196 -11.14 -8.89 1.61
CA LYS A 196 -11.83 -9.25 2.85
C LYS A 196 -12.61 -8.06 3.41
N MET A 197 -12.04 -6.87 3.38
CA MET A 197 -12.69 -5.65 3.83
C MET A 197 -13.97 -5.35 3.04
N ILE A 198 -13.97 -5.56 1.72
CA ILE A 198 -15.21 -5.45 0.90
C ILE A 198 -16.27 -6.43 1.39
N HIS A 199 -15.89 -7.67 1.71
CA HIS A 199 -16.82 -8.65 2.24
C HIS A 199 -17.38 -8.23 3.61
N GLU A 200 -16.52 -7.74 4.53
CA GLU A 200 -16.92 -7.23 5.84
C GLU A 200 -17.89 -6.04 5.74
N ILE A 201 -17.66 -5.10 4.79
CA ILE A 201 -18.59 -4.00 4.50
C ILE A 201 -19.98 -4.54 4.10
N GLY A 202 -20.02 -5.61 3.30
CA GLY A 202 -21.28 -6.27 2.95
C GLY A 202 -22.02 -6.79 4.17
N LEU A 203 -21.31 -7.46 5.09
CA LEU A 203 -21.87 -8.01 6.32
C LEU A 203 -22.44 -6.92 7.25
N GLU A 204 -21.71 -5.82 7.42
CA GLU A 204 -22.17 -4.65 8.20
C GLU A 204 -23.44 -4.02 7.60
N LEU A 205 -23.62 -4.10 6.28
CA LEU A 205 -24.83 -3.69 5.58
C LEU A 205 -25.97 -4.73 5.65
N ARG A 206 -25.81 -5.80 6.45
CA ARG A 206 -26.74 -6.94 6.54
C ARG A 206 -26.98 -7.59 5.16
N SER A 207 -25.92 -7.72 4.39
CA SER A 207 -25.91 -8.35 3.07
C SER A 207 -24.57 -9.07 2.89
N THR A 208 -24.25 -9.47 1.67
CA THR A 208 -22.93 -9.98 1.31
C THR A 208 -22.35 -9.15 0.20
N ALA A 209 -21.02 -9.08 0.15
CA ALA A 209 -20.30 -8.46 -0.97
C ALA A 209 -19.09 -9.29 -1.35
N VAL A 210 -18.73 -9.21 -2.63
CA VAL A 210 -17.53 -9.82 -3.19
C VAL A 210 -16.72 -8.75 -3.90
N CYS A 211 -15.40 -8.82 -3.78
CA CYS A 211 -14.50 -7.94 -4.49
C CYS A 211 -14.32 -8.44 -5.94
N THR A 212 -14.61 -7.58 -6.90
CA THR A 212 -14.47 -7.87 -8.34
C THR A 212 -13.15 -7.35 -8.88
N GLN A 213 -12.70 -6.19 -8.42
CA GLN A 213 -11.46 -5.59 -8.91
C GLN A 213 -10.68 -4.90 -7.80
N VAL A 214 -9.35 -5.06 -7.82
CA VAL A 214 -8.41 -4.27 -7.04
C VAL A 214 -7.41 -3.64 -7.99
N ARG A 215 -7.38 -2.30 -8.04
CA ARG A 215 -6.46 -1.54 -8.87
C ARG A 215 -5.67 -0.55 -8.02
N ARG A 216 -4.35 -0.70 -7.96
CA ARG A 216 -3.47 0.28 -7.32
C ARG A 216 -3.28 1.49 -8.24
N THR A 217 -3.75 2.66 -7.81
CA THR A 217 -3.64 3.92 -8.55
C THR A 217 -2.39 4.71 -8.16
N ARG A 218 -1.88 4.52 -6.93
CA ARG A 218 -0.66 5.16 -6.43
C ARG A 218 0.16 4.23 -5.54
N ASP A 219 1.49 4.30 -5.66
CA ASP A 219 2.45 3.66 -4.75
C ASP A 219 3.50 4.70 -4.33
N GLY A 220 3.32 5.31 -3.16
CA GLY A 220 4.11 6.46 -2.72
C GLY A 220 4.03 7.63 -3.72
N PRO A 221 5.16 8.10 -4.28
CA PRO A 221 5.16 9.20 -5.24
C PRO A 221 4.72 8.78 -6.65
N PHE A 222 4.59 7.48 -6.93
CA PHE A 222 4.31 6.97 -8.26
C PHE A 222 2.82 6.83 -8.49
N THR A 223 2.29 7.58 -9.45
CA THR A 223 0.87 7.49 -9.86
C THR A 223 0.70 6.68 -11.13
N VAL A 224 -0.56 6.33 -11.45
CA VAL A 224 -0.91 5.58 -12.65
C VAL A 224 -0.54 6.31 -13.95
N ASP A 225 -0.53 7.64 -13.94
CA ASP A 225 -0.19 8.47 -15.10
C ASP A 225 1.30 8.38 -15.47
N GLN A 226 2.14 8.07 -14.49
CA GLN A 226 3.58 7.88 -14.67
C GLN A 226 3.94 6.43 -15.03
N ALA A 227 2.98 5.51 -14.93
CA ALA A 227 3.23 4.09 -15.10
C ALA A 227 3.33 3.71 -16.58
N LEU A 228 4.49 3.16 -16.97
CA LEU A 228 4.71 2.72 -18.35
C LEU A 228 3.82 1.53 -18.73
N LEU A 229 3.11 1.65 -19.85
CA LEU A 229 2.33 0.57 -20.44
C LEU A 229 3.23 -0.49 -21.09
N ARG A 230 2.69 -1.67 -21.37
CA ARG A 230 3.45 -2.84 -21.87
C ARG A 230 4.25 -2.55 -23.15
N ASN A 231 3.71 -1.78 -24.07
CA ASN A 231 4.38 -1.35 -25.31
C ASN A 231 5.57 -0.40 -25.06
N GLN A 232 5.61 0.25 -23.89
CA GLN A 232 6.66 1.19 -23.48
C GLN A 232 7.74 0.52 -22.62
N TRP A 233 7.73 -0.80 -22.42
CA TRP A 233 8.77 -1.53 -21.70
C TRP A 233 10.03 -1.73 -22.55
N ASN A 234 10.61 -0.62 -23.01
CA ASN A 234 11.82 -0.55 -23.81
C ASN A 234 12.80 0.49 -23.22
N LEU A 235 14.07 0.39 -23.60
CA LEU A 235 15.15 1.17 -23.01
C LEU A 235 14.88 2.69 -23.05
N LYS A 236 14.42 3.22 -24.19
CA LYS A 236 14.21 4.66 -24.38
C LYS A 236 13.20 5.22 -23.38
N HIS A 237 12.06 4.54 -23.23
CA HIS A 237 10.99 4.98 -22.33
C HIS A 237 11.37 4.77 -20.87
N ILE A 238 12.06 3.66 -20.55
CA ILE A 238 12.54 3.40 -19.19
C ILE A 238 13.58 4.44 -18.76
N CYS A 239 14.55 4.79 -19.61
CA CYS A 239 15.53 5.84 -19.30
C CYS A 239 14.85 7.19 -19.05
N LYS A 240 13.83 7.53 -19.85
CA LYS A 240 13.04 8.75 -19.67
C LYS A 240 12.30 8.71 -18.32
N ALA A 241 11.56 7.64 -18.06
CA ALA A 241 10.81 7.47 -16.81
C ALA A 241 11.71 7.54 -15.58
N VAL A 242 12.87 6.87 -15.58
CA VAL A 242 13.83 6.94 -14.47
C VAL A 242 14.35 8.37 -14.27
N THR A 243 14.57 9.12 -15.35
CA THR A 243 15.03 10.52 -15.26
C THR A 243 13.94 11.42 -14.69
N ASP A 244 12.70 11.28 -15.16
CA ASP A 244 11.54 12.05 -14.68
C ASP A 244 11.27 11.73 -13.20
N CYS A 245 11.38 10.45 -12.81
CA CYS A 245 11.16 9.99 -11.44
C CYS A 245 12.26 10.42 -10.46
N ARG A 246 13.45 10.81 -10.92
CA ARG A 246 14.50 11.33 -10.03
C ARG A 246 14.08 12.57 -9.28
N ALA A 247 13.28 13.44 -9.91
CA ALA A 247 12.75 14.62 -9.25
C ALA A 247 11.85 14.21 -8.08
N LEU A 248 10.96 13.23 -8.30
CA LEU A 248 10.02 12.72 -7.29
C LEU A 248 10.72 12.01 -6.13
N THR A 249 11.84 11.33 -6.40
CA THR A 249 12.59 10.62 -5.35
C THR A 249 13.57 11.48 -4.56
N LYS A 250 13.88 12.70 -5.01
CA LYS A 250 14.80 13.59 -4.29
C LYS A 250 14.26 14.02 -2.93
N ASP A 251 12.95 14.17 -2.84
CA ASP A 251 12.29 14.59 -1.60
C ASP A 251 12.18 13.44 -0.61
N LEU A 252 11.96 12.20 -1.10
CA LEU A 252 11.97 10.97 -0.29
C LEU A 252 13.30 10.69 0.44
N ILE A 253 14.43 11.19 -0.08
CA ILE A 253 15.77 10.96 0.51
C ILE A 253 16.09 12.02 1.58
N LYS A 254 15.38 13.16 1.60
CA LYS A 254 15.58 14.22 2.61
C LYS A 254 14.90 13.88 3.94
N ASP A 255 13.77 13.17 3.89
CA ASP A 255 13.04 12.74 5.08
C ASP A 255 13.60 11.40 5.59
N LYS A 256 14.83 11.43 6.13
CA LYS A 256 15.20 10.37 7.08
C LYS A 256 14.23 10.46 8.25
N PRO A 257 13.49 9.41 8.63
CA PRO A 257 12.87 9.40 9.94
C PRO A 257 14.00 9.54 10.95
N PHE A 258 13.93 10.60 11.76
CA PHE A 258 14.85 10.82 12.85
C PHE A 258 14.55 9.75 13.91
N THR A 259 15.10 8.55 13.73
CA THR A 259 15.07 7.51 14.76
C THR A 259 16.02 7.93 15.87
N ARG A 260 15.59 8.85 16.74
CA ARG A 260 16.17 8.91 18.08
C ARG A 260 15.69 7.64 18.77
N GLN A 261 16.57 6.64 18.86
CA GLN A 261 16.44 5.61 19.89
C GLN A 261 16.36 6.35 21.22
N VAL A 262 15.15 6.51 21.74
CA VAL A 262 14.98 6.83 23.15
C VAL A 262 15.36 5.54 23.86
N ASN A 263 16.60 5.48 24.35
CA ASN A 263 17.00 4.48 25.34
C ASN A 263 16.14 4.75 26.58
N LEU A 264 14.98 4.10 26.65
CA LEU A 264 14.28 3.93 27.91
C LEU A 264 15.03 2.84 28.65
N ASP A 265 15.82 3.25 29.65
CA ASP A 265 16.42 2.34 30.62
C ASP A 265 15.31 1.45 31.19
N THR A 266 15.36 0.16 30.86
CA THR A 266 14.40 -0.87 31.27
C THR A 266 14.52 -1.25 32.77
N LYS A 267 14.97 -0.33 33.61
CA LYS A 267 15.21 -0.57 35.04
C LYS A 267 14.12 -0.05 35.99
N GLU A 268 13.09 0.63 35.50
CA GLU A 268 12.03 1.17 36.37
C GLU A 268 10.64 0.50 36.23
N LEU A 269 10.46 -0.51 35.38
CA LEU A 269 9.20 -1.27 35.32
C LEU A 269 9.15 -2.54 36.19
N SER A 270 10.17 -2.81 37.02
CA SER A 270 10.20 -3.97 37.94
C SER A 270 10.04 -3.56 39.40
N ARG A 271 8.98 -2.80 39.72
CA ARG A 271 8.48 -2.63 41.09
C ARG A 271 6.97 -2.84 41.08
N GLU A 272 6.56 -4.10 41.07
CA GLU A 272 5.20 -4.47 41.49
C GLU A 272 5.04 -4.16 42.99
N PRO A 273 3.98 -3.46 43.42
CA PRO A 273 3.60 -3.43 44.82
C PRO A 273 2.91 -4.76 45.19
N ASN A 274 3.58 -5.56 46.01
CA ASN A 274 2.97 -6.66 46.75
C ASN A 274 1.91 -6.09 47.71
N SER A 275 0.63 -6.41 47.48
CA SER A 275 -0.37 -6.48 48.55
C SER A 275 -1.57 -7.32 48.11
N VAL A 276 -1.53 -8.61 48.44
CA VAL A 276 -2.72 -9.45 48.57
C VAL A 276 -2.89 -9.75 50.06
N SER A 277 -3.68 -8.93 50.73
CA SER A 277 -4.33 -9.22 52.01
C SER A 277 -5.41 -8.17 52.22
N GLU A 278 -6.57 -8.59 52.75
CA GLU A 278 -7.75 -7.76 53.11
C GLU A 278 -8.81 -7.56 52.02
N VAL A 279 -9.48 -8.66 51.64
CA VAL A 279 -10.94 -8.64 51.41
C VAL A 279 -11.53 -9.92 52.02
N GLU A 280 -11.55 -10.00 53.35
CA GLU A 280 -12.33 -11.02 54.06
C GLU A 280 -12.67 -10.56 55.49
N GLU A 281 -13.42 -9.45 55.62
CA GLU A 281 -14.17 -9.14 56.85
C GLU A 281 -15.14 -7.99 56.55
N LEU A 282 -16.37 -8.32 56.13
CA LEU A 282 -17.57 -7.46 56.25
C LEU A 282 -18.83 -8.30 55.92
N ARG A 283 -18.92 -9.47 56.57
CA ARG A 283 -20.16 -10.22 56.79
C ARG A 283 -20.15 -10.77 58.22
N ALA A 284 -20.41 -9.88 59.17
CA ALA A 284 -20.99 -10.15 60.48
C ALA A 284 -21.81 -8.93 60.87
#